data_AF-A0A533U3I1-F1
#
_entry.id   AF-A0A533U3I1-F1
#
_cell.length_a   1.000
_cell.length_b   1.000
_cell.length_c   1.000
_cell.angle_alpha   90.00
_cell.angle_beta   90.00
_cell.angle_gamma   90.00
#
_symmetry.space_group_name_H-M   'P 1'
#
loop_
_entity.id
_entity.type
_entity.pdbx_description
1 polymer ?
#
loop_
_entity_poly.entity_id
_entity_poly.type
_entity_poly.pdbx_seq_one_letter_code
_entity_poly.pdbx_strand_id
1 'polypeptide(L)' 'MLAKITSKNQLTLPKSIVTSIPETDYFEVEVENGRIMLTPVRIQQADAVRAKVKALGINKKDVLDAIQWARKSQS' A
#
# COMPACT_ATOMS: atom_id res chain seq x y z
N MET A 1 -8.60 -26.37 8.21
CA MET A 1 -7.18 -25.97 8.10
C MET A 1 -6.78 -25.23 9.37
N LEU A 2 -5.56 -25.42 9.87
CA LEU A 2 -5.08 -24.79 11.10
C LEU A 2 -3.89 -23.88 10.77
N ALA A 3 -3.81 -22.74 11.42
CA ALA A 3 -2.66 -21.85 11.41
C ALA A 3 -1.91 -21.98 12.75
N LYS A 4 -0.60 -21.77 12.75
CA LYS A 4 0.23 -21.88 13.96
C LYS A 4 0.79 -20.51 14.35
N ILE A 5 0.87 -20.27 15.66
CA ILE A 5 1.67 -19.19 16.23
C ILE A 5 3.10 -19.69 16.44
N THR A 6 4.08 -18.95 15.93
CA THR A 6 5.51 -19.25 16.14
C THR A 6 5.97 -18.81 17.54
N SER A 7 7.17 -19.22 17.95
CA SER A 7 7.78 -18.77 19.21
C SER A 7 8.01 -17.25 19.28
N LYS A 8 8.01 -16.57 18.13
CA LYS A 8 8.13 -15.10 18.03
C LYS A 8 6.76 -14.41 17.99
N ASN A 9 5.69 -15.11 18.37
CA ASN A 9 4.32 -14.60 18.34
C ASN A 9 3.86 -14.16 16.94
N GLN A 10 4.27 -14.90 15.89
CA GLN A 10 3.86 -14.65 14.50
C GLN A 10 2.80 -15.66 14.07
N LEU A 11 1.71 -15.21 13.42
CA LEU A 11 0.71 -16.07 12.81
C LEU A 11 1.17 -16.51 11.41
N THR A 12 1.27 -17.82 11.18
CA THR A 12 1.63 -18.38 9.87
C THR A 12 0.39 -19.00 9.21
N LEU A 13 0.05 -18.52 8.01
CA LEU A 13 -1.08 -19.02 7.22
C LEU A 13 -0.65 -20.12 6.23
N PRO A 14 -1.49 -21.15 6.01
CA PRO A 14 -1.24 -22.14 4.96
C PRO A 14 -1.16 -21.52 3.57
N LYS A 15 -0.17 -21.94 2.77
CA LYS A 15 0.04 -21.43 1.40
C LYS A 15 -1.22 -21.52 0.54
N SER A 16 -1.98 -22.61 0.66
CA SER A 16 -3.21 -22.84 -0.09
C SER A 16 -4.28 -21.75 0.10
N ILE A 17 -4.38 -21.16 1.31
CA ILE A 17 -5.30 -20.05 1.59
C ILE A 17 -4.75 -18.76 0.97
N VAL A 18 -3.46 -18.47 1.15
CA VAL A 18 -2.85 -17.25 0.63
C VAL A 18 -2.89 -17.21 -0.91
N THR A 19 -2.75 -18.35 -1.58
CA THR A 19 -2.86 -18.44 -3.04
C THR A 19 -4.29 -18.38 -3.58
N SER A 20 -5.31 -18.46 -2.71
CA SER A 20 -6.72 -18.38 -3.12
C SER A 20 -7.22 -16.95 -3.27
N ILE A 21 -6.44 -15.97 -2.80
CA ILE A 21 -6.72 -14.54 -2.89
C ILE A 21 -5.75 -13.87 -3.89
N PRO A 22 -6.07 -12.66 -4.39
CA PRO A 22 -5.15 -11.91 -5.24
C PRO A 22 -3.80 -11.66 -4.57
N GLU A 23 -2.74 -11.55 -5.38
CA GLU A 23 -1.40 -11.21 -4.92
C GLU A 23 -1.42 -9.91 -4.10
N THR A 24 -0.96 -10.00 -2.86
CA THR A 24 -1.13 -8.98 -1.83
C THR A 24 0.07 -9.00 -0.90
N ASP A 25 0.72 -7.83 -0.75
CA ASP A 25 1.87 -7.67 0.13
C ASP A 25 1.47 -7.31 1.58
N TYR A 26 0.31 -6.68 1.75
CA TYR A 26 -0.15 -6.14 3.03
C TYR A 26 -1.61 -6.46 3.30
N PHE A 27 -1.91 -6.70 4.58
CA PHE A 27 -3.27 -6.93 5.06
C PHE A 27 -3.59 -5.87 6.11
N GLU A 28 -4.78 -5.29 6.00
CA GLU A 28 -5.41 -4.65 7.14
C GLU A 28 -5.88 -5.75 8.10
N VAL A 29 -5.64 -5.54 9.40
CA VAL A 29 -5.89 -6.53 10.44
C VAL A 29 -6.82 -5.93 11.48
N GLU A 30 -7.98 -6.55 11.66
CA GLU A 30 -8.96 -6.17 12.67
C GLU A 30 -9.48 -7.38 13.43
N VAL A 31 -10.02 -7.14 14.63
CA VAL A 31 -10.69 -8.17 15.42
C VAL A 31 -12.18 -7.90 15.40
N GLU A 32 -12.93 -8.81 14.77
CA GLU A 32 -14.39 -8.73 14.68
C GLU A 32 -15.00 -9.99 15.31
N ASN A 33 -15.83 -9.83 16.33
CA ASN A 33 -16.51 -10.94 17.01
C ASN A 33 -15.56 -12.07 17.46
N GLY A 34 -14.38 -11.71 17.96
CA GLY A 34 -13.35 -12.66 18.40
C GLY A 34 -12.61 -13.38 17.27
N ARG A 35 -12.79 -12.94 16.02
CA ARG A 35 -12.08 -13.45 14.84
C ARG A 35 -11.10 -12.41 14.34
N ILE A 36 -9.92 -12.85 13.90
CA ILE A 36 -8.97 -11.98 13.20
C ILE A 36 -9.38 -11.94 11.73
N MET A 37 -9.75 -10.77 11.25
CA MET A 37 -10.06 -10.51 9.86
C MET A 37 -8.81 -9.95 9.17
N LEU A 38 -8.48 -10.52 8.01
CA LEU A 38 -7.33 -10.11 7.20
C LEU A 38 -7.85 -9.64 5.85
N THR A 39 -7.85 -8.33 5.65
CA THR A 39 -8.36 -7.72 4.42
C THR A 39 -7.18 -7.34 3.53
N PRO A 40 -7.05 -7.92 2.32
CA PRO A 40 -6.01 -7.53 1.39
C PRO A 40 -6.05 -6.03 1.08
N VAL A 41 -4.93 -5.33 1.29
CA VAL A 41 -4.81 -3.91 0.93
C VAL A 41 -3.68 -3.69 -0.05
N ARG A 42 -3.95 -2.89 -1.08
CA ARG A 42 -2.92 -2.39 -1.98
C ARG A 42 -2.38 -1.10 -1.39
N ILE A 43 -1.19 -1.15 -0.80
CA ILE A 43 -0.47 0.06 -0.44
C ILE A 43 0.01 0.70 -1.74
N GLN A 44 -0.76 1.67 -2.24
CA GLN A 44 -0.35 2.40 -3.43
C GLN A 44 0.81 3.32 -3.05
N GLN A 45 1.98 3.10 -3.66
CA GLN A 45 3.11 4.02 -3.58
C GLN A 45 2.71 5.45 -4.02
N ALA A 46 1.61 5.61 -4.75
CA ALA A 46 1.06 6.92 -5.09
C ALA A 46 0.79 7.79 -3.84
N ASP A 47 0.39 7.21 -2.71
CA ASP A 47 0.13 7.98 -1.50
C ASP A 47 1.43 8.34 -0.77
N ALA A 48 2.43 7.45 -0.78
CA ALA A 48 3.79 7.77 -0.32
C ALA A 48 4.46 8.85 -1.19
N VAL A 49 4.26 8.77 -2.51
CA VAL A 49 4.73 9.78 -3.48
C VAL A 49 4.00 11.09 -3.27
N ARG A 50 2.67 11.11 -3.13
CA ARG A 50 1.89 12.33 -2.84
C ARG A 50 2.26 12.95 -1.50
N ALA A 51 2.49 12.14 -0.46
CA ALA A 51 2.96 12.60 0.84
C ALA A 51 4.36 13.23 0.73
N LYS A 52 5.27 12.62 -0.03
CA LYS A 52 6.62 13.17 -0.28
C LYS A 52 6.58 14.46 -1.11
N VAL A 53 5.76 14.51 -2.16
CA VAL A 53 5.54 15.72 -2.98
C VAL A 53 4.99 16.86 -2.12
N LYS A 54 4.01 16.57 -1.25
CA LYS A 54 3.47 17.55 -0.29
C LYS A 54 4.51 18.00 0.73
N ALA A 55 5.33 17.09 1.25
CA ALA A 55 6.41 17.41 2.20
C ALA A 55 7.51 18.29 1.57
N LEU A 56 7.73 18.17 0.26
CA LEU A 56 8.64 19.02 -0.51
C LEU A 56 8.03 20.39 -0.87
N GLY A 57 6.80 20.68 -0.43
CA GLY A 57 6.10 21.93 -0.72
C GLY A 57 5.60 22.07 -2.16
N ILE A 58 5.72 21.02 -2.97
CA ILE A 58 5.31 21.02 -4.37
C ILE A 58 3.79 20.97 -4.42
N ASN A 59 3.21 22.04 -4.96
CA ASN A 59 1.77 22.20 -5.10
C ASN A 59 1.36 22.09 -6.58
N LYS A 60 0.04 22.15 -6.84
CA LYS A 60 -0.50 21.99 -8.20
C LYS A 60 0.05 23.04 -9.18
N LYS A 61 0.35 24.25 -8.72
CA LYS A 61 0.92 25.33 -9.53
C LYS A 61 2.34 24.96 -9.99
N ASP A 62 3.16 24.44 -9.08
CA ASP A 62 4.54 24.03 -9.40
C ASP A 62 4.58 22.92 -10.47
N VAL A 63 3.62 21.99 -10.41
CA VAL A 63 3.47 20.93 -11.42
C VAL A 63 3.05 21.51 -12.77
N LEU A 64 2.13 22.48 -12.78
CA LEU A 64 1.68 23.15 -14.02
C LEU A 64 2.80 23.97 -14.64
N ASP A 65 3.56 24.71 -13.83
CA ASP A 65 4.68 25.54 -14.27
C ASP A 65 5.81 24.64 -14.85
N ALA A 66 6.09 23.49 -14.24
CA ALA A 66 7.04 22.50 -14.76
C ALA A 66 6.58 21.90 -16.11
N ILE A 67 5.29 21.58 -16.27
CA ILE A 67 4.73 21.09 -17.54
C ILE A 67 4.82 22.16 -18.63
N GLN A 68 4.50 23.41 -18.31
CA GLN A 68 4.60 24.52 -19.26
C GLN A 68 6.05 24.77 -19.69
N TRP A 69 7.00 24.72 -18.74
CA TRP A 69 8.42 24.85 -19.04
C TRP A 69 8.90 23.72 -19.96
N ALA A 70 8.61 22.45 -19.62
CA ALA A 70 9.02 21.29 -20.41
C ALA A 70 8.47 21.33 -21.85
N ARG A 71 7.23 21.80 -22.04
CA ARG A 71 6.61 21.95 -23.37
C ARG A 71 7.23 23.09 -24.19
N LYS A 72 7.65 24.19 -23.55
CA LYS A 72 8.37 25.29 -24.23
C LYS A 72 9.76 24.88 -24.68
N SER A 73 10.42 23.96 -23.97
CA SER A 73 11.76 23.45 -24.32
C SER A 73 11.77 22.46 -25.49
N GLN A 74 10.60 21.99 -25.93
CA GLN A 74 10.43 21.09 -27.08
C GLN A 74 10.00 21.81 -28.38
N SER A 75 9.86 23.14 -28.34
CA SER A 75 9.49 23.99 -29.50
C SER A 75 10.69 24.72 -30.07
#